data_AF-A0A2T2UGZ6-F1
#
_entry.id   AF-A0A2T2UGZ6-F1
#
_cell.length_a   1.000
_cell.length_b   1.000
_cell.length_c   1.000
_cell.angle_alpha   90.00
_cell.angle_beta   90.00
_cell.angle_gamma   90.00
#
_symmetry.space_group_name_H-M   'P 1'
#
loop_
_entity.id
_entity.type
_entity.pdbx_description
1 polymer ?
#
loop_
_entity_poly.entity_id
_entity_poly.type
_entity_poly.pdbx_seq_one_letter_code
_entity_poly.pdbx_strand_id
1 'polypeptide(L)'
;MPTTLPPSVREHFGEAVAEDFARWLDEYVQENAVERDEYREVLSRLDVLEERFVQLETRMDERFEQVDQRFEQVDQQFESMEVRFN
;
A
#
# COMPACT_ATOMS: atom_id res chain seq x y z
N MET A 1 -1.27 -3.28 27.38
CA MET A 1 -1.64 -2.29 28.41
C MET A 1 -3.07 -2.61 28.83
N PRO A 2 -3.39 -2.76 30.13
CA PRO A 2 -4.76 -3.03 30.54
C PRO A 2 -5.65 -1.84 30.17
N THR A 3 -6.79 -2.12 29.54
CA THR A 3 -7.75 -1.12 29.10
C THR A 3 -8.47 -0.59 30.33
N THR A 4 -8.20 0.66 30.69
CA THR A 4 -8.83 1.27 31.87
C THR A 4 -10.20 1.82 31.49
N LEU A 5 -11.24 1.27 32.10
CA LEU A 5 -12.61 1.73 31.88
C LEU A 5 -12.83 3.15 32.45
N PRO A 6 -13.58 4.00 31.74
CA PRO A 6 -13.99 5.30 32.25
C PRO A 6 -14.75 5.19 33.58
N PRO A 7 -14.60 6.16 34.50
CA PRO A 7 -15.26 6.13 35.82
C PRO A 7 -16.79 5.99 35.74
N SER A 8 -17.40 6.60 34.73
CA SER A 8 -18.85 6.57 34.50
C SER A 8 -19.40 5.15 34.30
N VAL A 9 -18.59 4.21 33.80
CA VAL A 9 -19.03 2.82 33.59
C VAL A 9 -19.27 2.11 34.92
N ARG A 10 -18.38 2.32 35.90
CA ARG A 10 -18.53 1.77 37.25
C ARG A 10 -19.68 2.44 38.01
N GLU A 11 -19.84 3.75 37.82
CA GLU A 11 -20.91 4.52 38.47
C GLU A 11 -22.31 4.12 37.99
N HIS A 12 -22.49 3.91 36.68
CA HIS A 12 -23.81 3.61 36.11
C HIS A 12 -24.16 2.12 36.09
N PHE A 13 -23.18 1.23 35.93
CA PHE A 13 -23.44 -0.22 35.75
C PHE A 13 -23.00 -1.07 36.94
N GLY A 14 -22.31 -0.48 37.92
CA GLY A 14 -21.77 -1.17 39.10
C GLY A 14 -20.44 -1.87 38.82
N GLU A 15 -19.72 -2.19 39.89
CA GLU A 15 -18.34 -2.72 39.80
C GLU A 15 -18.27 -4.08 39.10
N ALA A 16 -19.21 -4.98 39.38
CA ALA A 16 -19.22 -6.33 38.80
C ALA A 16 -19.35 -6.32 37.28
N VAL A 17 -20.26 -5.50 36.74
CA VAL A 17 -20.45 -5.36 35.29
C VAL A 17 -19.25 -4.67 34.64
N ALA A 18 -18.67 -3.67 35.33
CA ALA A 18 -17.47 -3.00 34.85
C ALA A 18 -16.27 -3.95 34.80
N GLU A 19 -16.05 -4.81 35.80
CA GLU A 19 -14.97 -5.79 35.79
C GLU A 19 -15.13 -6.82 34.67
N ASP A 20 -16.34 -7.32 34.46
CA ASP A 20 -16.62 -8.26 33.36
C ASP A 20 -16.43 -7.61 32.00
N PHE A 21 -16.87 -6.35 31.83
CA PHE A 21 -16.64 -5.59 30.59
C PHE A 21 -15.16 -5.27 30.38
N ALA A 22 -14.40 -4.94 31.43
CA ALA A 22 -12.97 -4.69 31.34
C ALA A 22 -12.22 -5.94 30.89
N ARG A 23 -12.59 -7.10 31.42
CA ARG A 23 -12.02 -8.40 31.04
C ARG A 23 -12.29 -8.72 29.58
N TRP A 24 -13.54 -8.59 29.15
CA TRP A 24 -13.93 -8.80 27.76
C TRP A 24 -13.19 -7.85 26.81
N LEU A 25 -13.06 -6.57 27.18
CA LEU A 25 -12.40 -5.56 26.35
C LEU A 25 -10.90 -5.83 26.24
N ASP A 26 -10.24 -6.25 27.32
CA ASP A 26 -8.83 -6.65 27.29
C ASP A 26 -8.60 -7.88 26.41
N GLU A 27 -9.48 -8.88 26.48
CA GLU A 27 -9.42 -10.07 25.61
C GLU A 27 -9.64 -9.68 24.14
N TYR A 28 -10.65 -8.86 23.87
CA TYR A 28 -10.95 -8.38 22.52
C TYR A 28 -9.79 -7.57 21.93
N VAL A 29 -9.18 -6.67 22.72
CA VAL A 29 -8.02 -5.89 22.30
C VAL A 29 -6.81 -6.79 22.10
N GLN A 30 -6.57 -7.81 22.94
CA GLN A 30 -5.46 -8.74 22.72
C GLN A 30 -5.61 -9.57 21.45
N GLU A 31 -6.83 -10.00 21.11
CA GLU A 31 -7.08 -10.80 19.91
C GLU A 31 -7.06 -9.97 18.61
N ASN A 32 -7.50 -8.72 18.67
CA ASN A 32 -7.74 -7.91 17.46
C ASN A 32 -6.82 -6.69 17.31
N ALA A 33 -6.02 -6.34 18.33
CA ALA A 33 -5.04 -5.28 18.18
C ALA A 33 -3.87 -5.78 17.34
N VAL A 34 -3.67 -5.12 16.21
CA VAL A 34 -2.42 -5.20 15.46
C VAL A 34 -1.36 -4.44 16.26
N GLU A 35 -0.22 -5.08 16.49
CA GLU A 35 0.88 -4.46 17.23
C GLU A 35 1.39 -3.25 16.44
N ARG A 36 1.78 -2.18 17.16
CA ARG A 36 2.30 -0.96 16.50
C ARG A 36 3.54 -1.27 15.64
N ASP A 37 4.27 -2.33 15.96
CA ASP A 37 5.43 -2.77 15.21
C ASP A 37 5.06 -3.44 13.87
N GLU A 38 3.98 -4.21 13.81
CA GLU A 38 3.46 -4.77 12.56
C GLU A 38 3.03 -3.65 11.60
N TYR A 39 2.39 -2.59 12.12
CA TYR A 39 2.07 -1.41 11.32
C TYR A 39 3.32 -0.74 10.75
N ARG A 40 4.38 -0.59 11.55
CA ARG A 40 5.64 0.00 11.08
C ARG A 40 6.29 -0.86 10.01
N GLU A 41 6.25 -2.17 10.16
CA GLU A 41 6.80 -3.09 9.16
C GLU A 41 6.01 -3.02 7.85
N VAL A 42 4.68 -2.96 7.91
CA VAL A 42 3.84 -2.76 6.72
C VAL A 42 4.17 -1.43 6.05
N LEU A 43 4.30 -0.33 6.80
CA LEU A 43 4.66 0.97 6.25
C LEU A 43 6.04 0.92 5.57
N SER A 44 7.05 0.34 6.22
CA SER A 44 8.38 0.20 5.63
C SER A 44 8.37 -0.65 4.35
N ARG A 45 7.56 -1.72 4.30
CA ARG A 45 7.38 -2.51 3.08
C ARG A 45 6.67 -1.74 1.98
N LEU A 46 5.75 -0.84 2.32
CA LEU A 46 5.08 0.04 1.36
C LEU A 46 6.06 1.06 0.76
N ASP A 47 6.94 1.65 1.57
CA ASP A 47 7.98 2.57 1.08
C ASP A 47 8.88 1.87 0.04
N VAL A 48 9.32 0.63 0.33
CA VAL A 48 10.12 -0.18 -0.60
C VAL A 48 9.33 -0.53 -1.87
N LEU A 49 8.03 -0.74 -1.77
CA LEU A 49 7.19 -0.98 -2.95
C LEU A 49 7.06 0.28 -3.81
N GLU A 50 6.88 1.45 -3.19
CA GLU A 50 6.82 2.73 -3.89
C GLU A 50 8.09 2.98 -4.72
N GLU A 51 9.28 2.77 -4.14
CA GLU A 51 10.55 2.89 -4.87
C GLU A 51 10.63 1.93 -6.08
N ARG A 52 10.17 0.68 -5.91
CA ARG A 52 10.14 -0.31 -7.01
C ARG A 52 9.16 0.06 -8.10
N PHE A 53 8.02 0.67 -7.75
CA PHE A 53 7.04 1.14 -8.74
C PHE A 53 7.62 2.28 -9.58
N VAL A 54 8.29 3.26 -8.96
CA VAL A 54 8.95 4.35 -9.70
C VAL A 54 10.02 3.80 -10.65
N GLN A 55 10.83 2.84 -10.20
CA GLN A 55 11.83 2.18 -11.06
C GLN A 55 11.19 1.43 -12.24
N LEU A 56 10.05 0.77 -12.01
CA LEU A 56 9.32 0.06 -13.06
C LEU A 56 8.74 1.04 -14.09
N GLU A 57 8.15 2.15 -13.63
CA GLU A 57 7.61 3.21 -14.48
C GLU A 57 8.72 3.80 -15.38
N THR A 58 9.85 4.18 -14.79
CA THR A 58 11.00 4.71 -15.55
C THR A 58 11.49 3.71 -16.60
N ARG A 59 11.61 2.43 -16.24
CA ARG A 59 12.01 1.39 -17.20
C ARG A 59 10.98 1.18 -18.31
N MET A 60 9.69 1.34 -18.02
CA MET A 60 8.65 1.27 -19.04
C MET A 60 8.78 2.44 -20.02
N ASP A 61 8.95 3.66 -19.52
CA ASP A 61 9.13 4.85 -20.35
C ASP A 61 10.32 4.70 -21.31
N GLU A 62 11.49 4.29 -20.81
CA GLU A 62 12.68 4.03 -21.64
C GLU A 62 12.42 2.98 -22.73
N ARG A 63 11.60 1.97 -22.43
CA ARG A 63 11.26 0.91 -23.37
C ARG A 63 10.25 1.38 -24.41
N PHE A 64 9.32 2.25 -24.05
CA PHE A 64 8.40 2.87 -25.00
C PHE A 64 9.13 3.83 -25.93
N GLU A 65 10.04 4.66 -25.42
CA GLU A 65 10.89 5.52 -26.25
C GLU A 65 11.72 4.72 -27.27
N GLN A 66 12.27 3.58 -26.86
CA GLN A 66 12.96 2.67 -27.79
C GLN A 66 12.03 2.09 -28.86
N VAL A 67 10.77 1.85 -28.52
CA VAL A 67 9.77 1.36 -29.47
C VAL A 67 9.42 2.46 -30.47
N ASP A 68 9.20 3.69 -30.01
CA ASP A 68 8.91 4.85 -30.85
C ASP A 68 10.03 5.10 -31.87
N GLN A 69 11.30 5.09 -31.41
CA GLN A 69 12.45 5.22 -32.31
C GLN A 69 12.51 4.13 -33.39
N ARG A 70 12.10 2.90 -33.06
CA ARG A 70 12.05 1.81 -34.05
C ARG A 70 10.92 2.00 -35.04
N PHE A 71 9.78 2.53 -34.63
CA PHE A 71 8.69 2.87 -35.53
C PHE A 71 9.09 3.99 -36.48
N GLU A 72 9.75 5.05 -35.99
CA GLU A 72 10.28 6.12 -36.86
C GLU A 72 11.25 5.58 -37.93
N GLN A 73 12.12 4.63 -37.57
CA GLN A 73 13.02 3.97 -38.53
C GLN A 73 12.28 3.10 -39.55
N VAL A 74 11.15 2.50 -39.17
CA VAL A 74 10.30 1.74 -40.08
C VAL A 74 9.59 2.68 -41.03
N ASP A 75 9.05 3.80 -40.55
CA ASP A 75 8.37 4.81 -41.37
C ASP A 75 9.31 5.37 -42.44
N GLN A 76 10.55 5.73 -42.07
CA GLN A 76 11.58 6.19 -43.02
C GLN A 76 11.89 5.15 -44.11
N GLN A 77 11.90 3.86 -43.77
CA GLN A 77 12.11 2.80 -44.75
C GLN A 77 10.92 2.68 -45.72
N PHE A 78 9.69 2.81 -45.22
CA PHE A 78 8.50 2.80 -46.06
C PHE A 78 8.47 4.00 -47.01
N GLU A 79 8.77 5.21 -46.53
CA GLU A 79 8.90 6.41 -47.37
C GLU A 79 9.95 6.20 -48.48
N SER A 80 11.11 5.65 -48.14
CA SER A 80 12.15 5.34 -49.14
C SER A 80 11.69 4.30 -50.17
N MET A 81 10.85 3.33 -49.80
CA MET A 81 10.30 2.37 -50.75
C MET A 81 9.26 3.03 -51.66
N GLU A 82 8.38 3.87 -51.11
CA GLU A 82 7.36 4.60 -51.88
C GLU A 82 8.00 5.49 -52.95
N VAL A 83 9.08 6.20 -52.61
CA VAL A 83 9.85 7.02 -53.57
C VAL A 83 10.46 6.18 -54.70
N ARG A 84 10.80 4.91 -54.46
CA ARG A 84 11.36 4.01 -55.49
C ARG A 84 10.30 3.39 -56.39
N PHE A 85 9.06 3.29 -55.91
CA PHE A 85 7.95 2.71 -56.66
C PHE A 85 7.19 3.75 -57.50
N ASN A 86 7.22 5.03 -57.12
CA ASN A 86 6.78 6.16 -57.95
C ASN A 86 7.81 6.52 -59.03
#